data_AF-A0A9X3AQ68-F1
#
_entry.id   AF-A0A9X3AQ68-F1
#
_cell.length_a   1.000
_cell.length_b   1.000
_cell.length_c   1.000
_cell.angle_alpha   90.00
_cell.angle_beta   90.00
_cell.angle_gamma   90.00
#
_symmetry.space_group_name_H-M   'P 1'
#
loop_
_entity.id
_entity.type
_entity.pdbx_description
1 polymer ?
#
loop_
_entity_poly.entity_id
_entity_poly.type
_entity_poly.pdbx_seq_one_letter_code
_entity_poly.pdbx_strand_id
1 'polypeptide(L)'
;MFPPKIKDFVVELIKRTESGEFSWIYDDDNSNVQLQTDRFIVSLRYSFNGIEEYGEFVLFYFDSQDQKEYRFYTNQTWNDYDVARRLYDVAQSSGLSLPF
;
A
#
# COMPACT_ATOMS: atom_id res chain seq x y z
N MET A 1 -10.62 8.08 -5.70
CA MET A 1 -11.07 7.62 -4.37
C MET A 1 -11.12 6.10 -4.44
N PHE A 2 -10.67 5.40 -3.40
CA PHE A 2 -10.69 3.94 -3.42
C PHE A 2 -12.15 3.44 -3.38
N PRO A 3 -12.51 2.44 -4.21
CA PRO A 3 -13.79 1.77 -4.06
C PRO A 3 -13.92 1.13 -2.67
N PRO A 4 -15.13 1.03 -2.08
CA PRO A 4 -15.32 0.52 -0.72
C PRO A 4 -14.63 -0.82 -0.44
N LYS A 5 -14.73 -1.79 -1.36
CA LYS A 5 -14.06 -3.09 -1.27
C LYS A 5 -12.53 -2.98 -1.12
N ILE A 6 -11.92 -2.03 -1.82
CA ILE A 6 -10.47 -1.80 -1.76
C ILE A 6 -10.08 -1.09 -0.48
N LYS A 7 -10.90 -0.13 -0.03
CA LYS A 7 -10.70 0.53 1.26
C LYS A 7 -10.72 -0.48 2.41
N ASP A 8 -11.71 -1.37 2.45
CA ASP A 8 -11.82 -2.41 3.48
C ASP A 8 -10.62 -3.36 3.44
N PHE A 9 -10.18 -3.73 2.24
CA PHE A 9 -8.98 -4.55 2.04
C PHE A 9 -7.71 -3.86 2.57
N VAL A 10 -7.50 -2.57 2.28
CA VAL A 10 -6.36 -1.80 2.80
C VAL A 10 -6.40 -1.71 4.33
N VAL A 11 -7.58 -1.49 4.92
CA VAL A 11 -7.75 -1.47 6.38
C VAL A 11 -7.38 -2.82 7.00
N GLU A 12 -7.73 -3.93 6.37
CA GLU A 12 -7.35 -5.27 6.83
C GLU A 12 -5.84 -5.52 6.70
N LEU A 13 -5.22 -5.09 5.60
CA LEU A 13 -3.78 -5.17 5.42
C LEU A 13 -3.02 -4.40 6.52
N ILE A 14 -3.50 -3.21 6.89
CA ILE A 14 -2.93 -2.42 7.99
C ILE A 14 -2.94 -3.24 9.28
N LYS A 15 -4.11 -3.75 9.68
CA LYS A 15 -4.28 -4.49 10.95
C LYS A 15 -3.35 -5.70 11.03
N ARG A 16 -3.28 -6.49 9.96
CA ARG A 16 -2.45 -7.70 9.90
C ARG A 16 -0.95 -7.39 9.87
N THR A 17 -0.57 -6.30 9.21
CA THR A 17 0.82 -5.84 9.20
C THR A 17 1.23 -5.35 10.60
N GLU A 18 0.38 -4.57 11.26
CA GLU A 18 0.60 -4.11 12.63
C GLU A 18 0.64 -5.25 13.66
N SER A 19 -0.08 -6.35 13.43
CA SER A 19 0.00 -7.55 14.27
C SER A 19 1.22 -8.44 13.98
N GLY A 20 2.05 -8.08 12.98
CA GLY A 20 3.21 -8.86 12.57
C GLY A 20 2.89 -10.10 11.73
N GLU A 21 1.65 -10.23 11.21
CA GLU A 21 1.28 -11.34 10.32
C GLU A 21 1.94 -11.18 8.94
N PHE A 22 2.09 -9.94 8.48
CA PHE A 22 2.72 -9.63 7.19
C PHE A 22 4.01 -8.85 7.37
N SER A 23 5.03 -9.28 6.62
CA SER A 23 6.26 -8.53 6.42
C SER A 23 6.33 -8.10 4.96
N TRP A 24 6.64 -6.82 4.74
CA TRP A 24 6.67 -6.20 3.43
C TRP A 24 8.11 -5.94 2.99
N ILE A 25 8.32 -5.95 1.69
CA ILE A 25 9.57 -5.52 1.07
C ILE A 25 9.43 -4.04 0.76
N TYR A 26 10.38 -3.23 1.22
CA TYR A 26 10.48 -1.81 0.90
C TYR A 26 11.56 -1.56 -0.15
N ASP A 27 11.19 -0.86 -1.21
CA ASP A 27 12.04 -0.39 -2.29
C ASP A 27 12.07 1.16 -2.22
N ASP A 28 13.19 1.69 -1.75
CA ASP A 28 13.40 3.11 -1.49
C ASP A 28 13.54 3.91 -2.79
N ASP A 29 14.29 3.38 -3.77
CA ASP A 29 14.48 3.97 -5.09
C ASP A 29 13.13 4.24 -5.80
N ASN A 30 12.17 3.34 -5.64
CA ASN A 30 10.85 3.44 -6.27
C ASN A 30 9.74 3.98 -5.36
N SER A 31 10.04 4.25 -4.09
CA SER A 31 9.04 4.61 -3.06
C SER A 31 7.86 3.64 -3.05
N ASN A 32 8.18 2.34 -3.00
CA ASN A 32 7.23 1.26 -3.15
C ASN A 32 7.35 0.24 -2.01
N VAL A 33 6.21 -0.18 -1.48
CA VAL A 33 6.12 -1.33 -0.57
C VAL A 33 5.38 -2.47 -1.26
N GLN A 34 5.84 -3.71 -1.09
CA GLN A 34 5.24 -4.89 -1.70
C GLN A 34 5.07 -6.02 -0.69
N LEU A 35 3.90 -6.66 -0.74
CA LEU A 35 3.58 -7.89 -0.05
C LEU A 35 3.23 -8.96 -1.09
N GLN A 36 3.85 -10.12 -0.96
CA GLN A 36 3.55 -11.30 -1.76
C GLN A 36 3.01 -12.41 -0.85
N THR A 37 1.89 -12.99 -1.26
CA THR A 37 1.28 -14.16 -0.63
C THR A 37 1.05 -15.25 -1.68
N ASP A 38 0.63 -16.44 -1.26
CA ASP A 38 0.25 -17.52 -2.19
C ASP A 38 -0.96 -17.16 -3.06
N ARG A 39 -1.78 -16.19 -2.65
CA ARG A 39 -3.05 -15.85 -3.31
C ARG A 39 -2.97 -14.58 -4.15
N PHE A 40 -2.18 -13.61 -3.72
CA PHE A 40 -2.10 -12.30 -4.35
C PHE A 40 -0.75 -11.64 -4.10
N ILE A 41 -0.42 -10.69 -4.96
CA ILE A 41 0.63 -9.70 -4.74
C ILE A 41 -0.04 -8.35 -4.63
N VAL A 42 0.33 -7.56 -3.64
CA VAL A 42 -0.11 -6.17 -3.50
C VAL A 42 1.11 -5.28 -3.36
N SER A 43 1.11 -4.15 -4.06
CA SER A 43 2.10 -3.11 -3.88
C SER A 43 1.45 -1.75 -3.78
N LEU A 44 2.09 -0.85 -3.04
CA LEU A 44 1.64 0.52 -2.84
C LEU A 44 2.82 1.44 -3.11
N ARG A 45 2.66 2.29 -4.13
CA ARG A 45 3.67 3.24 -4.55
C ARG A 45 3.26 4.67 -4.24
N TYR A 46 4.16 5.42 -3.64
CA TYR A 46 4.03 6.85 -3.45
C TYR A 46 4.64 7.64 -4.62
N SER A 47 4.03 8.77 -4.96
CA SER A 47 4.62 9.77 -5.86
C SER A 47 4.11 11.17 -5.50
N PHE A 48 4.88 12.20 -5.83
CA PHE A 48 4.45 13.59 -5.70
C PHE A 48 4.15 14.18 -7.08
N ASN A 49 2.94 14.73 -7.24
CA ASN A 49 2.54 15.43 -8.46
C ASN A 49 3.06 16.87 -8.39
N GLY A 50 4.15 17.16 -9.12
CA GLY A 50 4.78 18.49 -9.11
C GLY A 50 4.00 19.59 -9.83
N ILE A 51 2.93 19.25 -10.56
CA ILE A 51 2.08 20.25 -11.25
C ILE A 51 0.97 20.69 -10.30
N GLU A 52 0.31 19.74 -9.66
CA GLU A 52 -0.83 19.99 -8.78
C GLU A 52 -0.44 20.13 -7.30
N GLU A 53 0.85 19.94 -6.99
CA GLU A 53 1.47 20.07 -5.66
C GLU A 53 0.87 19.16 -4.57
N TYR A 54 0.47 17.93 -4.94
CA TYR A 54 0.00 16.95 -3.97
C TYR A 54 0.63 15.57 -4.10
N GLY A 55 0.67 14.85 -2.97
CA GLY A 55 1.03 13.45 -2.89
C GLY A 55 -0.06 12.53 -3.44
N GLU A 56 0.37 11.46 -4.10
CA GLU A 56 -0.46 10.44 -4.73
C GLU A 56 0.01 9.05 -4.29
N PHE A 57 -0.94 8.12 -4.19
CA PHE A 57 -0.68 6.72 -4.00
C PHE A 57 -1.35 5.91 -5.11
N VAL A 58 -0.62 4.89 -5.58
CA VAL A 58 -1.15 3.87 -6.48
C VAL A 58 -1.03 2.51 -5.82
N LEU A 59 -2.17 1.85 -5.62
CA LEU A 59 -2.23 0.47 -5.16
C LEU A 59 -2.35 -0.45 -6.37
N PHE A 60 -1.40 -1.36 -6.53
CA PHE A 60 -1.45 -2.45 -7.49
C PHE A 60 -1.87 -3.72 -6.76
N TYR A 61 -2.89 -4.41 -7.26
CA TYR A 61 -3.31 -5.71 -6.77
C TYR A 61 -3.24 -6.71 -7.91
N PHE A 62 -2.41 -7.72 -7.78
CA PHE A 62 -2.30 -8.83 -8.70
C PHE A 62 -2.95 -10.07 -8.09
N ASP A 63 -3.99 -10.57 -8.73
CA ASP A 63 -4.65 -11.82 -8.36
C ASP A 63 -3.91 -13.00 -9.00
N SER A 64 -3.33 -13.88 -8.18
CA SER A 64 -2.56 -15.02 -8.68
C SER A 64 -3.43 -16.10 -9.35
N GLN A 65 -4.72 -16.17 -9.03
CA GLN A 65 -5.63 -17.16 -9.63
C GLN A 65 -6.07 -16.73 -11.02
N ASP A 66 -6.48 -15.47 -11.14
CA ASP A 66 -6.99 -14.92 -12.40
C ASP A 66 -5.88 -14.35 -13.30
N GLN A 67 -4.65 -14.26 -12.80
CA GLN A 67 -3.50 -13.61 -13.44
C GLN A 67 -3.82 -12.19 -13.93
N LYS A 68 -4.54 -11.43 -13.10
CA LYS A 68 -5.00 -10.07 -13.42
C LYS A 68 -4.43 -9.06 -12.46
N GLU A 69 -3.97 -7.94 -13.02
CA GLU A 69 -3.57 -6.76 -12.27
C GLU A 69 -4.69 -5.73 -12.28
N TYR A 70 -4.96 -5.17 -11.11
CA TYR A 70 -5.87 -4.06 -10.89
C TYR A 70 -5.10 -2.89 -10.26
N ARG A 71 -5.51 -1.67 -10.59
CA ARG A 71 -4.87 -0.45 -10.10
C ARG A 71 -5.90 0.49 -9.50
N PHE A 72 -5.58 1.02 -8.33
CA PHE A 72 -6.44 1.95 -7.61
C PHE A 72 -5.63 3.15 -7.17
N TYR A 73 -6.21 4.34 -7.29
CA TYR A 73 -5.51 5.61 -7.09
C TYR A 73 -6.15 6.40 -5.96
N THR A 74 -5.31 7.04 -5.15
CA THR A 74 -5.74 8.09 -4.23
C THR A 74 -4.74 9.24 -4.15
N ASN A 75 -5.17 10.42 -3.71
CA ASN A 75 -4.32 11.60 -3.57
C ASN A 75 -4.72 12.42 -2.35
N GLN A 76 -3.88 13.37 -1.93
CA GLN A 76 -4.09 14.15 -0.68
C GLN A 76 -5.44 14.89 -0.60
N THR A 77 -6.13 15.11 -1.71
CA THR A 77 -7.43 15.76 -1.73
C THR A 77 -8.61 14.81 -1.45
N TRP A 78 -8.36 13.49 -1.39
CA TRP A 78 -9.38 12.47 -1.21
C TRP A 78 -9.28 11.78 0.16
N ASN A 79 -10.44 11.42 0.71
CA ASN A 79 -10.57 10.86 2.07
C ASN A 79 -9.83 9.53 2.32
N ASP A 80 -9.44 8.79 1.28
CA ASP A 80 -8.74 7.51 1.44
C ASP A 80 -7.21 7.65 1.45
N TYR A 81 -6.70 8.86 1.22
CA TYR A 81 -5.26 9.13 1.23
C TYR A 81 -4.62 8.76 2.55
N ASP A 82 -5.22 9.15 3.67
CA ASP A 82 -4.66 8.83 4.99
C ASP A 82 -4.64 7.32 5.27
N VAL A 83 -5.60 6.58 4.73
CA VAL A 83 -5.64 5.12 4.85
C VAL A 83 -4.51 4.49 4.02
N ALA A 84 -4.31 4.95 2.78
CA ALA A 84 -3.18 4.49 1.96
C ALA A 84 -1.83 4.85 2.59
N ARG A 85 -1.68 6.09 3.07
CA ARG A 85 -0.48 6.55 3.78
C ARG A 85 -0.20 5.69 5.01
N ARG A 86 -1.23 5.38 5.81
CA ARG A 86 -1.05 4.51 6.98
C ARG A 86 -0.57 3.12 6.58
N LEU A 87 -1.14 2.51 5.52
CA LEU A 87 -0.65 1.23 5.01
C LEU A 87 0.82 1.32 4.59
N TYR A 88 1.19 2.37 3.86
CA TYR A 88 2.56 2.60 3.43
C TYR A 88 3.53 2.67 4.62
N ASP A 89 3.20 3.49 5.64
CA ASP A 89 4.02 3.69 6.84
C ASP A 89 4.22 2.37 7.61
N VAL A 90 3.13 1.62 7.85
CA VAL A 90 3.23 0.35 8.60
C VAL A 90 3.96 -0.72 7.78
N ALA A 91 3.72 -0.80 6.48
CA ALA A 91 4.42 -1.71 5.59
C ALA A 91 5.93 -1.42 5.56
N GLN A 92 6.33 -0.17 5.39
CA GLN A 92 7.73 0.24 5.42
C GLN A 92 8.40 -0.12 6.75
N SER A 93 7.68 0.04 7.86
CA SER A 93 8.20 -0.31 9.19
C SER A 93 8.22 -1.81 9.49
N SER A 94 7.48 -2.63 8.74
CA SER A 94 7.25 -4.05 9.08
C SER A 94 8.50 -4.93 9.06
N GLY A 95 9.55 -4.50 8.33
CA GLY A 95 10.85 -5.17 8.29
C GLY A 95 11.92 -4.53 9.19
N LEU A 96 11.61 -3.43 9.88
CA LEU A 96 12.59 -2.71 10.69
C LEU A 96 12.82 -3.40 12.03
N SER A 97 14.09 -3.61 12.38
CA SER A 97 14.53 -3.95 13.74
C SER A 97 15.15 -2.70 14.37
N LEU A 98 14.44 -2.07 15.31
CA LEU A 98 14.93 -0.91 16.04
C LEU A 98 15.70 -1.35 17.29
N PRO A 99 16.78 -0.66 17.68
CA PRO A 99 17.73 -1.16 18.68
C PRO A 99 17.31 -0.96 20.16
N PHE A 100 16.04 -0.76 20.47
CA PHE A 100 15.52 -0.59 21.84
C PHE A 100 14.07 -1.04 21.99
#